data_AF-A0A0F9M441-F1
#
_entry.id   AF-A0A0F9M441-F1
#
_cell.length_a   1.000
_cell.length_b   1.000
_cell.length_c   1.000
_cell.angle_alpha   90.00
_cell.angle_beta   90.00
_cell.angle_gamma   90.00
#
_symmetry.space_group_name_H-M   'P 1'
#
loop_
_entity.id
_entity.type
_entity.pdbx_description
1 polymer ?
#
loop_
_entity_poly.entity_id
_entity_poly.type
_entity_poly.pdbx_seq_one_letter_code
_entity_poly.pdbx_strand_id
1 'polypeptide(L)' 'TRTVAQIHSLRAAVEIIKAMYPLIEVVGHRDLSVDLNGDGLITESEWMKQCPCFEVKTDL' A
#
# COMPACT_ATOMS: atom_id res chain seq x y z
N THR A 1 -3.13 -1.20 15.47
CA THR A 1 -4.38 -0.75 14.83
C THR A 1 -4.38 0.76 14.71
N ARG A 2 -4.88 1.32 13.61
CA ARG A 2 -4.94 2.77 13.36
C ARG A 2 -6.24 3.35 13.93
N THR A 3 -6.19 4.56 14.48
CA THR A 3 -7.38 5.29 14.90
C THR A 3 -8.14 5.85 13.69
N VAL A 4 -9.42 6.20 13.86
CA VAL A 4 -10.21 6.86 12.80
C VAL A 4 -9.55 8.14 12.31
N ALA A 5 -9.01 8.95 13.24
CA ALA A 5 -8.28 10.17 12.89
C ALA A 5 -7.02 9.87 12.07
N GLN A 6 -6.27 8.81 12.40
CA GLN A 6 -5.11 8.39 11.61
C GLN A 6 -5.48 7.96 10.19
N ILE A 7 -6.60 7.24 10.02
CA ILE A 7 -7.10 6.83 8.69
C ILE A 7 -7.51 8.06 7.87
N HIS A 8 -8.23 9.01 8.47
CA HIS A 8 -8.62 10.25 7.79
C HIS A 8 -7.41 11.07 7.35
N SER A 9 -6.42 11.26 8.23
CA SER A 9 -5.19 11.99 7.88
C SER A 9 -4.41 11.30 6.75
N LEU A 10 -4.34 9.97 6.78
CA LEU A 10 -3.66 9.19 5.74
C LEU A 10 -4.32 9.35 4.37
N ARG A 11 -5.66 9.25 4.31
CA ARG A 11 -6.43 9.46 3.08
C ARG A 11 -6.26 10.87 2.52
N ALA A 12 -6.38 11.88 3.38
CA ALA A 12 -6.19 13.28 2.97
C ALA A 12 -4.79 13.52 2.39
N ALA A 13 -3.75 12.98 3.01
CA ALA A 13 -2.38 13.09 2.51
C ALA A 13 -2.21 12.43 1.14
N VAL A 14 -2.75 11.23 0.95
CA VAL A 14 -2.69 10.51 -0.34
C VAL A 14 -3.41 11.28 -1.45
N GLU A 15 -4.60 11.83 -1.18
CA GLU A 15 -5.35 12.61 -2.17
C GLU A 15 -4.62 13.90 -2.57
N ILE A 16 -3.97 14.58 -1.63
CA ILE A 16 -3.14 15.75 -1.94
C ILE A 16 -2.00 15.37 -2.88
N ILE A 17 -1.29 14.27 -2.60
CA ILE A 17 -0.16 13.83 -3.44
C ILE A 17 -0.67 13.43 -4.84
N LYS A 18 -1.81 12.72 -4.93
CA LYS A 18 -2.44 12.36 -6.22
C LYS A 18 -2.83 13.58 -7.06
N ALA A 19 -3.26 14.67 -6.42
CA ALA A 19 -3.58 15.91 -7.11
C ALA A 19 -2.32 16.65 -7.62
N MET A 20 -1.18 16.48 -6.93
CA MET A 20 0.08 17.16 -7.26
C MET A 20 0.92 16.45 -8.31
N TYR A 21 0.78 15.13 -8.44
CA TYR A 21 1.63 14.31 -9.31
C TYR A 21 0.80 13.34 -10.15
N PRO A 22 1.20 13.06 -11.40
CA PRO A 22 0.56 12.04 -12.23
C PRO A 22 0.95 10.64 -11.70
N LEU A 23 0.32 10.22 -10.60
CA LEU A 23 0.52 8.90 -10.01
C LEU A 23 -0.22 7.83 -10.80
N ILE A 24 0.44 6.69 -10.98
CA ILE A 24 -0.14 5.53 -11.67
C ILE A 24 -0.92 4.66 -10.67
N GLU A 25 -0.40 4.46 -9.46
CA GLU A 25 -1.02 3.62 -8.42
C GLU A 25 -0.55 4.02 -7.01
N VAL A 26 -1.38 3.73 -6.01
CA VAL A 26 -1.02 3.77 -4.58
C VAL A 26 -1.05 2.34 -4.06
N VAL A 27 0.08 1.86 -3.53
CA VAL A 27 0.26 0.47 -3.10
C VAL A 27 0.81 0.36 -1.69
N GLY A 28 0.68 -0.82 -1.07
CA GLY A 28 1.38 -1.14 0.16
C GLY A 28 2.86 -1.44 -0.10
N HIS A 29 3.71 -1.25 0.92
CA HIS A 29 5.12 -1.64 0.83
C HIS A 29 5.26 -3.14 0.51
N ARG A 30 4.41 -3.99 1.10
CA ARG A 30 4.41 -5.44 0.84
C ARG A 30 4.19 -5.80 -0.63
N ASP A 31 3.38 -5.01 -1.34
CA ASP A 31 3.06 -5.26 -2.75
C ASP A 31 4.27 -5.04 -3.67
N LEU A 32 5.33 -4.40 -3.15
CA LEU A 32 6.61 -4.18 -3.82
C LEU A 32 7.69 -5.20 -3.40
N SER A 33 7.29 -6.30 -2.75
CA SER A 33 8.23 -7.39 -2.46
C SER A 33 8.71 -8.04 -3.76
N VAL A 34 9.85 -8.72 -3.69
CA VAL A 34 10.41 -9.41 -4.87
C VAL A 34 9.57 -10.64 -5.15
N ASP A 35 9.14 -10.78 -6.41
CA ASP A 35 8.56 -12.01 -6.94
C ASP A 35 9.67 -13.07 -7.03
N LEU A 36 9.65 -14.06 -6.14
CA LEU A 36 10.72 -15.05 -6.01
C LEU A 36 10.51 -16.24 -6.95
N ASN A 37 9.26 -16.52 -7.34
CA ASN A 37 8.93 -17.66 -8.18
C ASN A 37 8.68 -17.28 -9.65
N GLY A 38 8.52 -15.98 -9.95
CA GLY A 38 8.37 -15.43 -11.29
C GLY A 38 6.96 -15.55 -11.88
N ASP A 39 5.93 -15.73 -11.06
CA ASP A 39 4.54 -15.91 -11.52
C ASP A 39 3.74 -14.59 -11.65
N GLY A 40 4.34 -13.47 -11.25
CA GLY A 40 3.74 -12.14 -11.30
C GLY A 40 2.79 -11.82 -10.15
N LEU A 41 2.67 -12.69 -9.14
CA LEU A 41 1.82 -12.51 -7.96
C LEU A 41 2.65 -12.56 -6.69
N ILE A 42 2.71 -11.43 -5.97
CA ILE A 42 3.40 -11.38 -4.68
C ILE A 42 2.53 -12.02 -3.59
N THR A 43 2.98 -13.17 -3.08
CA THR A 43 2.31 -13.94 -2.03
C THR A 43 2.92 -13.70 -0.64
N GLU A 44 2.23 -14.14 0.42
CA GLU A 44 2.69 -14.00 1.82
C GLU A 44 4.09 -14.57 2.07
N SER A 45 4.40 -15.71 1.42
CA SER A 45 5.72 -16.35 1.51
C SER A 45 6.86 -15.52 0.90
N GLU A 46 6.53 -14.51 0.10
CA GLU A 46 7.48 -13.66 -0.61
C GLU A 46 7.60 -12.27 0.03
N TRP A 47 6.77 -11.96 1.02
CA TRP A 47 6.77 -10.64 1.65
C TRP A 47 8.07 -10.38 2.39
N MET A 48 8.79 -9.33 1.98
CA MET A 48 9.95 -8.86 2.73
C MET A 48 9.52 -8.26 4.08
N LYS A 49 8.35 -7.61 4.11
CA LYS A 49 7.71 -7.04 5.30
C LYS A 49 6.20 -7.10 5.14
N GLN A 50 5.49 -7.27 6.25
CA GLN A 50 4.02 -7.20 6.28
C GLN A 50 3.49 -5.75 6.19
N CYS A 51 4.37 -4.75 6.28
CA CYS A 51 4.02 -3.33 6.18
C CYS A 51 3.24 -3.05 4.87
N PRO A 52 2.09 -2.35 4.92
CA PRO A 52 1.64 -1.52 6.01
C PRO A 52 0.69 -2.21 7.02
N CYS A 53 0.61 -3.54 6.97
CA CYS A 53 -0.24 -4.39 7.82
C CYS A 53 -1.74 -4.16 7.61
N PHE A 54 -2.12 -3.76 6.39
CA PHE A 54 -3.49 -3.57 5.93
C PHE A 54 -3.52 -3.48 4.39
N GLU A 55 -4.70 -3.59 3.80
CA GLU A 55 -4.85 -3.56 2.35
C GLU A 55 -5.11 -2.17 1.83
N VAL A 56 -4.11 -1.59 1.16
CA VAL A 56 -4.18 -0.23 0.62
C VAL A 56 -5.33 -0.08 -0.36
N LYS A 57 -5.61 -1.08 -1.21
CA LYS A 57 -6.67 -1.01 -2.22
C LYS A 57 -8.08 -0.99 -1.64
N THR A 58 -8.31 -1.55 -0.46
CA THR A 58 -9.64 -1.64 0.16
C THR A 58 -9.81 -0.70 1.36
N ASP A 59 -8.73 -0.42 2.08
CA ASP A 59 -8.79 0.31 3.36
C ASP A 59 -8.41 1.79 3.23
N LEU A 60 -7.83 2.21 2.10
CA LEU A 60 -7.39 3.58 1.85
C LEU A 60 -8.21 4.21 0.72
#